data_AF-A0A9P1ITI3-F1
#
_entry.id   AF-A0A9P1ITI3-F1
#
_cell.length_a   1.000
_cell.length_b   1.000
_cell.length_c   1.000
_cell.angle_alpha   90.00
_cell.angle_beta   90.00
_cell.angle_gamma   90.00
#
_symmetry.space_group_name_H-M   'P 1'
#
loop_
_entity.id
_entity.type
_entity.pdbx_description
1 polymer ?
#
loop_
_entity_poly.entity_id
_entity_poly.type
_entity_poly.pdbx_seq_one_letter_code
_entity_poly.pdbx_strand_id
1 'polypeptide(L)'
;MTSAPFWAQLLCQFTINSIVTLFQIYLPSYFKDVLHLGVIANGTYTSIPNVVNFAVKLVWGISIDNLKEKNKISPTFAVKLSQAIANYGGTVCLILIALLVDCTNPTVGFALFCFMYGCMGTFVSGFYTSLLSLAPRYTATMSSISVFCAMLGRLSTPAIVGLIKKEGTLPEWQTLFFVLAAANAICGTVFLIFGSGDLQEWGIEEENKQSEMQPISAKQSLVAVNIQAPSIGNIAEQQAESVHFINAIGEDEDNEMVVPQILLNEITLTTEEAERFKRRIREDSMCL
;
A
#
# COMPACT_ATOMS: atom_id res chain seq x y z
N MET A 1 10.68 15.11 -22.19
CA MET A 1 10.82 14.13 -21.08
C MET A 1 11.55 14.68 -19.85
N THR A 2 12.28 15.80 -19.94
CA THR A 2 13.07 16.39 -18.84
C THR A 2 12.24 17.25 -17.86
N SER A 3 10.97 16.93 -17.64
CA SER A 3 10.09 17.71 -16.76
C SER A 3 10.43 17.49 -15.29
N ALA A 4 11.00 18.51 -14.65
CA ALA A 4 11.27 18.56 -13.21
C ALA A 4 10.09 18.11 -12.32
N PRO A 5 8.81 18.52 -12.56
CA PRO A 5 7.69 18.05 -11.76
C PRO A 5 7.45 16.55 -11.85
N PHE A 6 7.74 15.91 -13.00
CA PHE A 6 7.58 14.46 -13.14
C PHE A 6 8.63 13.70 -12.33
N TRP A 7 9.89 14.12 -12.37
CA TRP A 7 10.96 13.50 -11.57
C TRP A 7 10.76 13.70 -10.05
N ALA A 8 10.33 14.89 -9.62
CA ALA A 8 9.94 15.13 -8.23
C ALA A 8 8.77 14.23 -7.80
N GLN A 9 7.81 13.98 -8.71
CA GLN A 9 6.68 13.11 -8.45
C GLN A 9 7.06 11.62 -8.37
N LEU A 10 7.98 11.14 -9.23
CA LEU A 10 8.51 9.77 -9.15
C LEU A 10 9.26 9.53 -7.82
N LEU A 11 10.00 10.51 -7.32
CA LEU A 11 10.68 10.44 -6.02
C LEU A 11 9.68 10.37 -4.85
N CYS A 12 8.64 11.21 -4.85
CA CYS A 12 7.54 11.12 -3.88
C CYS A 12 6.82 9.76 -3.96
N GLN A 13 6.54 9.26 -5.17
CA GLN A 13 5.92 7.96 -5.40
C GLN A 13 6.74 6.82 -4.79
N PHE A 14 8.06 6.81 -5.01
CA PHE A 14 8.97 5.82 -4.40
C PHE A 14 8.87 5.85 -2.86
N THR A 15 9.16 7.00 -2.25
CA THR A 15 9.25 7.13 -0.79
C THR A 15 7.94 6.80 -0.07
N ILE A 16 6.79 7.30 -0.56
CA ILE A 16 5.50 7.03 0.08
C ILE A 16 5.08 5.56 -0.09
N ASN A 17 5.41 4.90 -1.22
CA ASN A 17 5.15 3.47 -1.37
C ASN A 17 6.07 2.59 -0.50
N SER A 18 7.32 3.00 -0.27
CA SER A 18 8.19 2.36 0.75
C SER A 18 7.56 2.50 2.15
N ILE A 19 7.19 3.70 2.57
CA ILE A 19 6.62 3.94 3.91
C ILE A 19 5.32 3.17 4.12
N VAL A 20 4.38 3.22 3.17
CA VAL A 20 3.10 2.50 3.28
C VAL A 20 3.30 0.98 3.29
N THR A 21 4.23 0.45 2.47
CA THR A 21 4.53 -0.99 2.46
C THR A 21 5.22 -1.44 3.75
N LEU A 22 6.10 -0.61 4.31
CA LEU A 22 6.77 -0.86 5.60
C LEU A 22 5.76 -1.05 6.71
N PHE A 23 4.79 -0.15 6.83
CA PHE A 23 3.74 -0.33 7.83
C PHE A 23 2.82 -1.49 7.49
N GLN A 24 2.43 -1.71 6.23
CA GLN A 24 1.61 -2.88 5.87
C GLN A 24 2.26 -4.23 6.23
N ILE A 25 3.59 -4.36 6.15
CA ILE A 25 4.31 -5.60 6.51
C ILE A 25 4.58 -5.67 8.03
N TYR A 26 5.06 -4.58 8.64
CA TYR A 26 5.65 -4.62 9.98
C TYR A 26 4.77 -4.02 11.10
N LEU A 27 3.62 -3.41 10.81
CA LEU A 27 2.65 -2.96 11.83
C LEU A 27 2.13 -4.10 12.74
N PRO A 28 1.88 -5.34 12.26
CA PRO A 28 1.52 -6.46 13.13
C PRO A 28 2.64 -6.81 14.12
N SER A 29 3.91 -6.72 13.68
CA SER A 29 5.07 -6.87 14.56
C SER A 29 5.15 -5.72 15.55
N TYR A 30 4.98 -4.47 15.11
CA TYR A 30 5.00 -3.31 15.99
C TYR A 30 3.98 -3.40 17.14
N PHE A 31 2.73 -3.78 16.86
CA PHE A 31 1.71 -3.97 17.90
C PHE A 31 1.96 -5.20 18.80
N LYS A 32 2.73 -6.19 18.34
CA LYS A 32 3.21 -7.28 19.20
C LYS A 32 4.37 -6.82 20.09
N ASP A 33 5.37 -6.16 19.49
CA ASP A 33 6.65 -5.81 20.11
C ASP A 33 6.53 -4.64 21.11
N VAL A 34 5.59 -3.71 20.89
CA VAL A 34 5.43 -2.46 21.68
C VAL A 34 4.13 -2.42 22.49
N LEU A 35 3.09 -3.16 22.05
CA LEU A 35 1.77 -3.15 22.68
C LEU A 35 1.40 -4.48 23.38
N HIS A 36 2.24 -5.52 23.25
CA HIS A 36 2.03 -6.88 23.75
C HIS A 36 0.63 -7.47 23.43
N LEU A 37 -0.03 -6.97 22.37
CA LEU A 37 -1.40 -7.35 22.03
C LEU A 37 -1.47 -8.81 21.53
N GLY A 38 -2.50 -9.52 22.01
CA GLY A 38 -2.79 -10.89 21.58
C GLY A 38 -3.02 -10.98 20.06
N VAL A 39 -2.52 -12.06 19.46
CA VAL A 39 -2.45 -12.24 17.99
C VAL A 39 -3.79 -12.04 17.28
N ILE A 40 -4.90 -12.47 17.89
CA ILE A 40 -6.25 -12.31 17.33
C ILE A 40 -6.69 -10.84 17.32
N ALA A 41 -6.34 -10.07 18.36
CA ALA A 41 -6.64 -8.63 18.41
C ALA A 41 -5.83 -7.85 17.35
N ASN A 42 -4.56 -8.22 17.12
CA ASN A 42 -3.71 -7.55 16.13
C ASN A 42 -4.30 -7.57 14.71
N GLY A 43 -5.08 -8.59 14.32
CA GLY A 43 -5.82 -8.59 13.06
C GLY A 43 -6.84 -7.44 12.97
N THR A 44 -7.57 -7.14 14.05
CA THR A 44 -8.54 -6.02 14.08
C THR A 44 -7.84 -4.66 14.13
N TYR A 45 -6.83 -4.51 14.99
CA TYR A 45 -6.07 -3.27 15.13
C TYR A 45 -5.28 -2.90 13.86
N THR A 46 -4.71 -3.86 13.12
CA THR A 46 -4.02 -3.57 11.84
C THR A 46 -4.99 -3.28 10.68
N SER A 47 -6.23 -3.78 10.74
CA SER A 47 -7.25 -3.51 9.73
C SER A 47 -7.76 -2.06 9.77
N ILE A 48 -7.97 -1.50 10.97
CA ILE A 48 -8.60 -0.19 11.15
C ILE A 48 -7.85 0.98 10.45
N PRO A 49 -6.52 1.16 10.58
CA PRO A 49 -5.78 2.21 9.85
C PRO A 49 -5.90 2.09 8.32
N ASN A 50 -5.99 0.87 7.79
CA ASN A 50 -6.18 0.65 6.35
C ASN A 50 -7.61 1.02 5.90
N VAL A 51 -8.63 0.76 6.73
CA VAL A 51 -10.02 1.22 6.49
C VAL A 51 -10.13 2.74 6.58
N VAL A 52 -9.48 3.37 7.57
CA VAL A 52 -9.42 4.84 7.69
C VAL A 52 -8.73 5.47 6.47
N ASN A 53 -7.60 4.90 6.01
CA ASN A 53 -6.93 5.34 4.79
C ASN A 53 -7.84 5.24 3.55
N PHE A 54 -8.63 4.18 3.41
CA PHE A 54 -9.59 4.03 2.32
C PHE A 54 -10.73 5.06 2.39
N ALA A 55 -11.33 5.27 3.57
CA ALA A 55 -12.37 6.26 3.77
C ALA A 55 -11.87 7.69 3.48
N VAL A 56 -10.69 8.06 3.98
CA VAL A 56 -10.08 9.38 3.73
C VAL A 56 -9.72 9.55 2.26
N LYS A 57 -9.22 8.51 1.56
CA LYS A 57 -8.98 8.56 0.10
C LYS A 57 -10.24 8.95 -0.69
N LEU A 58 -11.37 8.31 -0.40
CA LEU A 58 -12.64 8.59 -1.08
C LEU A 58 -13.14 10.01 -0.78
N VAL A 59 -13.21 10.39 0.51
CA VAL A 59 -13.69 11.71 0.93
C VAL A 59 -12.80 12.83 0.39
N TRP A 60 -11.47 12.66 0.41
CA TRP A 60 -10.52 13.65 -0.08
C TRP A 60 -10.56 13.79 -1.60
N GLY A 61 -10.67 12.69 -2.35
CA GLY A 61 -10.84 12.72 -3.81
C GLY A 61 -12.09 13.51 -4.21
N ILE A 62 -13.25 13.11 -3.67
CA ILE A 62 -14.54 13.79 -3.91
C ILE A 62 -14.47 15.29 -3.52
N SER A 63 -13.78 15.62 -2.41
CA SER A 63 -13.62 17.00 -1.96
C SER A 63 -12.75 17.84 -2.90
N ILE A 64 -11.62 17.29 -3.36
CA ILE A 64 -10.72 17.95 -4.31
C ILE A 64 -11.42 18.18 -5.66
N ASP A 65 -12.15 17.19 -6.16
CA ASP A 65 -12.83 17.30 -7.46
C ASP A 65 -14.00 18.30 -7.40
N ASN A 66 -14.79 18.29 -6.31
CA ASN A 66 -15.79 19.34 -6.03
C ASN A 66 -15.20 20.77 -5.99
N LEU A 67 -13.94 20.93 -5.55
CA LEU A 67 -13.27 22.22 -5.50
C LEU A 67 -12.71 22.66 -6.86
N LYS A 68 -12.28 21.71 -7.70
CA LYS A 68 -11.91 21.95 -9.12
C LYS A 68 -13.13 22.38 -9.94
N GLU A 69 -14.24 21.63 -9.88
CA GLU A 69 -15.48 21.94 -10.61
C GLU A 69 -15.99 23.35 -10.32
N LYS A 70 -15.92 23.76 -9.05
CA LYS A 70 -16.35 25.09 -8.58
C LYS A 70 -15.30 26.19 -8.87
N ASN A 71 -14.24 25.85 -9.61
CA ASN A 71 -13.11 26.71 -9.99
C ASN A 71 -12.49 27.46 -8.80
N LYS A 72 -12.52 26.85 -7.60
CA LYS A 72 -12.01 27.47 -6.36
C LYS A 72 -10.52 27.23 -6.12
N ILE A 73 -9.94 26.24 -6.78
CA ILE A 73 -8.51 25.89 -6.70
C ILE A 73 -7.95 25.61 -8.09
N SER A 74 -6.75 26.11 -8.37
CA SER A 74 -5.95 25.69 -9.54
C SER A 74 -5.57 24.21 -9.41
N PRO A 75 -5.44 23.44 -10.51
CA PRO A 75 -4.92 22.07 -10.46
C PRO A 75 -3.54 21.98 -9.80
N THR A 76 -2.65 22.95 -10.06
CA THR A 76 -1.35 23.04 -9.36
C THR A 76 -1.49 23.19 -7.86
N PHE A 77 -2.44 24.00 -7.39
CA PHE A 77 -2.69 24.15 -5.96
C PHE A 77 -3.29 22.88 -5.36
N ALA A 78 -4.24 22.23 -6.06
CA ALA A 78 -4.85 20.96 -5.64
C ALA A 78 -3.80 19.84 -5.50
N VAL A 79 -2.87 19.74 -6.45
CA VAL A 79 -1.74 18.79 -6.42
C VAL A 79 -0.79 19.14 -5.29
N LYS A 80 -0.27 20.37 -5.22
CA LYS A 80 0.68 20.77 -4.17
C LYS A 80 0.09 20.57 -2.78
N LEU A 81 -1.16 20.95 -2.54
CA LEU A 81 -1.84 20.76 -1.25
C LEU A 81 -1.98 19.27 -0.90
N SER A 82 -2.46 18.43 -1.83
CA SER A 82 -2.65 16.99 -1.58
C SER A 82 -1.33 16.26 -1.30
N GLN A 83 -0.25 16.65 -1.99
CA GLN A 83 1.09 16.10 -1.76
C GLN A 83 1.73 16.65 -0.47
N ALA A 84 1.53 17.94 -0.13
CA ALA A 84 2.02 18.50 1.13
C ALA A 84 1.35 17.84 2.35
N ILE A 85 0.03 17.63 2.32
CA ILE A 85 -0.69 16.97 3.42
C ILE A 85 -0.20 15.53 3.62
N ALA A 86 0.07 14.79 2.54
CA ALA A 86 0.63 13.45 2.64
C ALA A 86 2.06 13.44 3.22
N ASN A 87 2.97 14.24 2.65
CA ASN A 87 4.37 14.28 3.08
C ASN A 87 4.49 14.92 4.49
N TYR A 88 4.10 16.18 4.68
CA TYR A 88 4.28 16.86 5.96
C TYR A 88 3.36 16.32 7.06
N GLY A 89 2.11 15.96 6.75
CA GLY A 89 1.23 15.30 7.71
C GLY A 89 1.79 13.95 8.16
N GLY A 90 2.25 13.13 7.20
CA GLY A 90 2.96 11.88 7.50
C GLY A 90 4.21 12.08 8.34
N THR A 91 5.08 13.04 8.00
CA THR A 91 6.29 13.38 8.77
C THR A 91 5.99 13.80 10.20
N VAL A 92 5.01 14.69 10.41
CA VAL A 92 4.60 15.13 11.75
C VAL A 92 4.05 13.94 12.55
N CYS A 93 3.22 13.09 11.96
CA CYS A 93 2.74 11.88 12.63
C CYS A 93 3.88 10.92 13.01
N LEU A 94 4.85 10.68 12.11
CA LEU A 94 5.99 9.81 12.38
C LEU A 94 6.86 10.31 13.53
N ILE A 95 7.10 11.62 13.60
CA ILE A 95 7.85 12.24 14.71
C ILE A 95 7.05 12.15 16.02
N LEU A 96 5.73 12.39 15.99
CA LEU A 96 4.88 12.22 17.17
C LEU A 96 4.82 10.77 17.65
N ILE A 97 4.78 9.78 16.74
CA ILE A 97 4.84 8.36 17.08
C ILE A 97 6.20 8.01 17.70
N ALA A 98 7.31 8.54 17.18
CA ALA A 98 8.64 8.32 17.74
C ALA A 98 8.83 8.92 19.15
N LEU A 99 8.14 10.03 19.45
CA LEU A 99 8.29 10.79 20.70
C LEU A 99 7.22 10.52 21.77
N LEU A 100 6.05 9.98 21.40
CA LEU A 100 4.90 9.81 22.32
C LEU A 100 4.45 8.36 22.53
N VAL A 101 5.04 7.38 21.84
CA VAL A 101 4.75 5.96 22.11
C VAL A 101 5.69 5.42 23.18
N ASP A 102 5.36 5.76 24.42
CA ASP A 102 5.73 4.99 25.60
C ASP A 102 4.68 3.89 25.86
N CYS A 103 5.09 2.81 26.52
CA CYS A 103 4.20 1.69 26.88
C CYS A 103 2.96 2.12 27.69
N THR A 104 3.03 3.26 28.36
CA THR A 104 2.00 3.85 29.21
C THR A 104 0.70 4.24 28.47
N ASN A 105 0.75 4.53 27.16
CA ASN A 105 -0.41 5.11 26.42
C ASN A 105 -0.64 4.48 25.04
N PRO A 106 -0.96 3.17 24.95
CA PRO A 106 -1.09 2.45 23.68
C PRO A 106 -2.17 3.03 22.74
N THR A 107 -3.26 3.58 23.29
CA THR A 107 -4.35 4.20 22.53
C THR A 107 -3.91 5.45 21.77
N VAL A 108 -2.95 6.23 22.30
CA VAL A 108 -2.45 7.46 21.66
C VAL A 108 -1.62 7.12 20.43
N GLY A 109 -0.71 6.14 20.55
CA GLY A 109 0.05 5.61 19.42
C GLY A 109 -0.87 5.11 18.30
N PHE A 110 -1.89 4.31 18.65
CA PHE A 110 -2.88 3.82 17.68
C PHE A 110 -3.65 4.95 16.97
N ALA A 111 -4.08 5.99 17.70
CA ALA A 111 -4.76 7.15 17.11
C ALA A 111 -3.84 7.92 16.13
N LEU A 112 -2.57 8.11 16.49
CA LEU A 112 -1.56 8.72 15.61
C LEU A 112 -1.31 7.86 14.35
N PHE A 113 -1.31 6.53 14.48
CA PHE A 113 -1.23 5.62 13.33
C PHE A 113 -2.43 5.78 12.38
N CYS A 114 -3.65 5.85 12.91
CA CYS A 114 -4.85 6.11 12.10
C CYS A 114 -4.77 7.47 11.39
N PHE A 115 -4.28 8.52 12.06
CA PHE A 115 -4.12 9.85 11.47
C PHE A 115 -3.02 9.89 10.40
N MET A 116 -1.88 9.25 10.63
CA MET A 116 -0.80 9.07 9.64
C MET A 116 -1.32 8.37 8.37
N TYR A 117 -2.04 7.26 8.54
CA TYR A 117 -2.68 6.54 7.43
C TYR A 117 -3.74 7.40 6.74
N GLY A 118 -4.46 8.27 7.45
CA GLY A 118 -5.33 9.29 6.88
C GLY A 118 -4.59 10.28 5.98
N CYS A 119 -3.52 10.92 6.47
CA CYS A 119 -2.69 11.84 5.69
C CYS A 119 -2.09 11.17 4.44
N MET A 120 -1.55 9.95 4.56
CA MET A 120 -1.07 9.16 3.42
C MET A 120 -2.17 8.79 2.40
N GLY A 121 -3.44 9.00 2.75
CA GLY A 121 -4.58 8.87 1.83
C GLY A 121 -4.64 9.96 0.76
N THR A 122 -4.31 11.22 1.10
CA THR A 122 -4.47 12.36 0.17
C THR A 122 -3.54 12.28 -1.04
N PHE A 123 -2.40 11.58 -0.88
CA PHE A 123 -1.40 11.37 -1.91
C PHE A 123 -1.96 10.88 -3.25
N VAL A 124 -2.90 9.93 -3.20
CA VAL A 124 -3.39 9.25 -4.42
C VAL A 124 -4.16 10.21 -5.33
N SER A 125 -4.96 11.13 -4.77
CA SER A 125 -5.67 12.14 -5.58
C SER A 125 -4.71 13.18 -6.16
N GLY A 126 -3.70 13.58 -5.38
CA GLY A 126 -2.63 14.47 -5.83
C GLY A 126 -1.85 13.85 -7.00
N PHE A 127 -1.55 12.55 -6.90
CA PHE A 127 -0.87 11.79 -7.94
C PHE A 127 -1.66 11.72 -9.24
N TYR A 128 -2.89 11.22 -9.23
CA TYR A 128 -3.66 11.09 -10.47
C TYR A 128 -4.02 12.45 -11.08
N THR A 129 -4.29 13.47 -10.25
CA THR A 129 -4.46 14.86 -10.74
C THR A 129 -3.18 15.34 -11.42
N SER A 130 -2.01 15.13 -10.82
CA SER A 130 -0.73 15.56 -11.39
C SER A 130 -0.43 14.92 -12.74
N LEU A 131 -0.71 13.63 -12.93
CA LEU A 131 -0.50 12.95 -14.21
C LEU A 131 -1.46 13.47 -15.29
N LEU A 132 -2.75 13.56 -14.97
CA LEU A 132 -3.79 14.05 -15.87
C LEU A 132 -3.53 15.49 -16.32
N SER A 133 -3.09 16.37 -15.40
CA SER A 133 -2.81 17.76 -15.74
C SER A 133 -1.46 17.99 -16.43
N LEU A 134 -0.44 17.13 -16.21
CA LEU A 134 0.85 17.24 -16.92
C LEU A 134 0.72 16.91 -18.41
N ALA A 135 0.04 15.80 -18.74
CA ALA A 135 -0.19 15.36 -20.11
C ALA A 135 -1.32 14.31 -20.18
N PRO A 136 -2.56 14.69 -20.53
CA PRO A 136 -3.68 13.76 -20.68
C PRO A 136 -3.35 12.60 -21.64
N ARG A 137 -2.75 12.90 -22.80
CA ARG A 137 -2.44 11.94 -23.87
C ARG A 137 -1.36 10.90 -23.50
N TYR A 138 -0.48 11.22 -22.55
CA TYR A 138 0.62 10.35 -22.11
C TYR A 138 0.42 9.77 -20.69
N THR A 139 -0.71 10.04 -20.05
CA THR A 139 -1.03 9.63 -18.67
C THR A 139 -0.86 8.12 -18.45
N ALA A 140 -1.23 7.27 -19.41
CA ALA A 140 -1.05 5.82 -19.30
C ALA A 140 0.43 5.42 -19.16
N THR A 141 1.30 5.91 -20.05
CA THR A 141 2.75 5.64 -20.02
C THR A 141 3.41 6.19 -18.76
N MET A 142 3.03 7.42 -18.36
CA MET A 142 3.51 8.04 -17.12
C MET A 142 3.08 7.25 -15.88
N SER A 143 1.85 6.71 -15.88
CA SER A 143 1.34 5.87 -14.80
C SER A 143 2.11 4.56 -14.71
N SER A 144 2.40 3.89 -15.84
CA SER A 144 3.21 2.66 -15.84
C SER A 144 4.62 2.87 -15.29
N ILE A 145 5.30 3.96 -15.69
CA ILE A 145 6.62 4.33 -15.14
C ILE A 145 6.52 4.61 -13.63
N SER A 146 5.47 5.32 -13.20
CA SER A 146 5.25 5.64 -11.78
C SER A 146 4.94 4.39 -10.94
N VAL A 147 4.20 3.43 -11.49
CA VAL A 147 3.93 2.14 -10.84
C VAL A 147 5.20 1.29 -10.76
N PHE A 148 6.07 1.32 -11.76
CA PHE A 148 7.39 0.69 -11.69
C PHE A 148 8.25 1.30 -10.57
N CYS A 149 8.37 2.63 -10.49
CA CYS A 149 9.03 3.31 -9.38
C CYS A 149 8.40 3.01 -8.01
N ALA A 150 7.07 2.89 -7.95
CA ALA A 150 6.36 2.47 -6.75
C ALA A 150 6.79 1.06 -6.31
N MET A 151 6.81 0.08 -7.24
CA MET A 151 7.22 -1.30 -6.93
C MET A 151 8.68 -1.37 -6.44
N LEU A 152 9.60 -0.57 -6.99
CA LEU A 152 10.97 -0.46 -6.46
C LEU A 152 10.96 0.03 -5.00
N GLY A 153 10.08 0.97 -4.64
CA GLY A 153 9.87 1.39 -3.24
C GLY A 153 9.36 0.24 -2.35
N ARG A 154 8.36 -0.52 -2.83
CA ARG A 154 7.86 -1.71 -2.11
C ARG A 154 8.96 -2.76 -1.91
N LEU A 155 9.82 -2.99 -2.90
CA LEU A 155 10.94 -3.92 -2.84
C LEU A 155 12.08 -3.43 -1.92
N SER A 156 12.30 -2.11 -1.81
CA SER A 156 13.30 -1.55 -0.88
C SER A 156 12.93 -1.75 0.60
N THR A 157 11.64 -1.96 0.89
CA THR A 157 11.08 -1.96 2.25
C THR A 157 11.75 -2.98 3.20
N PRO A 158 11.86 -4.28 2.87
CA PRO A 158 12.46 -5.24 3.80
C PRO A 158 13.96 -5.02 4.01
N ALA A 159 14.65 -4.46 3.01
CA ALA A 159 16.08 -4.13 3.11
C ALA A 159 16.31 -2.96 4.07
N ILE A 160 15.47 -1.91 4.03
CA ILE A 160 15.53 -0.79 4.98
C ILE A 160 15.32 -1.29 6.41
N VAL A 161 14.32 -2.14 6.64
CA VAL A 161 14.03 -2.68 7.98
C VAL A 161 15.13 -3.63 8.46
N GLY A 162 15.61 -4.54 7.61
CA GLY A 162 16.68 -5.49 7.97
C GLY A 162 18.05 -4.86 8.24
N LEU A 163 18.29 -3.62 7.80
CA LEU A 163 19.49 -2.86 8.15
C LEU A 163 19.38 -2.17 9.52
N ILE A 164 18.17 -1.81 9.95
CA ILE A 164 17.92 -0.98 11.15
C ILE A 164 17.44 -1.81 12.35
N LYS A 165 16.59 -2.81 12.12
CA LYS A 165 15.96 -3.64 13.16
C LYS A 165 16.65 -5.01 13.23
N LYS A 166 17.37 -5.29 14.32
CA LYS A 166 18.06 -6.56 14.56
C LYS A 166 17.47 -7.31 15.76
N GLU A 167 17.20 -6.61 16.84
CA GLU A 167 16.75 -7.20 18.11
C GLU A 167 15.27 -6.91 18.41
N GLY A 168 14.71 -5.89 17.75
CA GLY A 168 13.30 -5.52 17.79
C GLY A 168 12.90 -4.53 18.88
N THR A 169 13.88 -3.84 19.47
CA THR A 169 13.69 -2.97 20.63
C THR A 169 13.06 -1.62 20.26
N LEU A 170 12.44 -0.95 21.24
CA LEU A 170 11.83 0.37 21.08
C LEU A 170 12.76 1.43 20.44
N PRO A 171 14.05 1.59 20.81
CA PRO A 171 14.94 2.56 20.16
C PRO A 171 15.28 2.22 18.70
N GLU A 172 15.29 0.96 18.27
CA GLU A 172 15.40 0.62 16.84
C GLU A 172 14.19 1.15 16.06
N TRP A 173 12.99 0.98 16.62
CA TRP A 173 11.74 1.50 16.04
C TRP A 173 11.69 3.03 16.00
N GLN A 174 12.10 3.72 17.06
CA GLN A 174 12.20 5.19 17.07
C GLN A 174 13.19 5.68 15.99
N THR A 175 14.36 5.05 15.89
CA THR A 175 15.36 5.34 14.86
C THR A 175 14.79 5.17 13.45
N LEU A 176 14.06 4.07 13.21
CA LEU A 176 13.38 3.81 11.94
C LEU A 176 12.36 4.92 11.62
N PHE A 177 11.53 5.35 12.57
CA PHE A 177 10.55 6.41 12.35
C PHE A 177 11.18 7.77 12.05
N PHE A 178 12.30 8.13 12.69
CA PHE A 178 13.06 9.35 12.35
C PHE A 178 13.64 9.29 10.92
N VAL A 179 14.18 8.14 10.50
CA VAL A 179 14.69 7.95 9.12
C VAL A 179 13.56 8.10 8.09
N LEU A 180 12.39 7.48 8.33
CA LEU A 180 11.23 7.61 7.45
C LEU A 180 10.67 9.04 7.43
N ALA A 181 10.60 9.71 8.59
CA ALA A 181 10.15 11.08 8.69
C ALA A 181 11.04 12.06 7.90
N ALA A 182 12.36 11.88 7.99
CA ALA A 182 13.34 12.68 7.26
C ALA A 182 13.25 12.45 5.74
N ALA A 183 13.17 11.19 5.29
CA ALA A 183 13.00 10.86 3.87
C ALA A 183 11.72 11.49 3.28
N ASN A 184 10.61 11.39 4.02
CA ASN A 184 9.31 11.94 3.64
C ASN A 184 9.33 13.49 3.63
N ALA A 185 9.99 14.13 4.58
CA ALA A 185 10.16 15.59 4.63
C ALA A 185 10.99 16.11 3.45
N ILE A 186 12.09 15.43 3.10
CA ILE A 186 12.93 15.77 1.95
C ILE A 186 12.12 15.64 0.65
N CYS A 187 11.39 14.54 0.46
CA CYS A 187 10.59 14.31 -0.74
C CYS A 187 9.47 15.35 -0.90
N GLY A 188 8.74 15.66 0.18
CA GLY A 188 7.74 16.72 0.20
C GLY A 188 8.30 18.11 -0.10
N THR A 189 9.52 18.40 0.38
CA THR A 189 10.20 19.68 0.11
C THR A 189 10.64 19.79 -1.35
N VAL A 190 11.25 18.74 -1.91
CA VAL A 190 11.58 18.66 -3.34
C VAL A 190 10.31 18.82 -4.19
N PHE A 191 9.20 18.20 -3.81
CA PHE A 191 7.94 18.33 -4.54
C PHE A 191 7.31 19.73 -4.44
N LEU A 192 7.37 20.41 -3.29
CA LEU A 192 6.86 21.79 -3.20
C LEU A 192 7.65 22.76 -4.09
N ILE A 193 8.97 22.57 -4.19
CA ILE A 193 9.86 23.41 -5.02
C ILE A 193 9.68 23.11 -6.51
N PHE A 194 9.86 21.86 -6.94
CA PHE A 194 9.90 21.48 -8.36
C PHE A 194 8.56 21.03 -8.95
N GLY A 195 7.57 20.73 -8.11
CA GLY A 195 6.24 20.33 -8.55
C GLY A 195 5.46 21.48 -9.21
N SER A 196 4.66 21.13 -10.19
CA SER A 196 3.57 21.91 -10.78
C SER A 196 2.53 20.90 -11.27
N GLY A 197 1.26 21.32 -11.30
CA GLY A 197 0.16 20.63 -11.95
C GLY A 197 -0.40 21.43 -13.13
N ASP A 198 0.41 22.31 -13.71
CA ASP A 198 0.08 23.07 -14.93
C ASP A 198 0.52 22.27 -16.15
N LEU A 199 -0.25 22.37 -17.23
CA LEU A 199 0.03 21.69 -18.49
C LEU A 199 1.44 22.05 -18.98
N GLN A 200 2.27 21.04 -19.20
CA GLN A 200 3.64 21.25 -19.64
C GLN A 200 3.68 21.49 -21.14
N GLU A 201 4.66 22.25 -21.63
CA GLU A 201 4.79 22.63 -23.05
C GLU A 201 4.80 21.43 -24.01
N TRP A 202 5.41 20.31 -23.61
CA TRP A 202 5.44 19.05 -24.38
C TRP A 202 4.11 18.26 -24.36
N GLY A 203 3.10 18.74 -23.62
CA GLY A 203 1.72 18.26 -23.62
C GLY A 203 0.75 19.19 -24.34
N ILE A 204 1.23 20.29 -24.92
CA ILE A 204 0.47 21.20 -25.80
C ILE A 204 0.61 20.67 -27.24
N GLU A 205 -0.50 20.54 -27.96
CA GLU A 205 -0.46 20.25 -29.41
C GLU A 205 -0.21 21.56 -30.18
N GLU A 206 0.66 21.54 -31.19
CA GLU A 206 0.58 22.57 -32.24
C GLU A 206 -0.74 22.35 -33.01
N GLU A 207 -1.63 23.34 -32.95
CA GLU A 207 -2.95 23.26 -33.58
C GLU A 207 -2.84 23.35 -35.11
N ASN A 208 -2.50 22.26 -35.79
CA ASN A 208 -2.70 22.15 -37.23
C ASN A 208 -2.84 20.70 -37.77
N LYS A 209 -3.84 20.51 -38.63
CA LYS A 209 -4.01 19.39 -39.59
C LYS A 209 -4.31 18.00 -39.03
N GLN A 210 -5.54 17.83 -38.53
CA GLN A 210 -6.46 16.82 -39.12
C GLN A 210 -7.93 17.16 -38.86
N SER A 211 -8.42 18.17 -39.59
CA SER A 211 -9.85 18.36 -39.85
C SER A 211 -10.32 17.42 -40.97
N GLU A 212 -11.61 17.04 -40.96
CA GLU A 212 -12.22 15.94 -41.73
C GLU A 212 -11.73 14.55 -41.24
N MET A 213 -12.57 13.55 -40.99
CA MET A 213 -13.90 13.18 -41.51
C MET A 213 -14.53 12.17 -40.51
N GLN A 214 -15.80 12.14 -40.07
CA GLN A 214 -17.08 12.84 -40.33
C GLN A 214 -17.89 13.02 -39.00
N PRO A 215 -18.97 13.84 -38.94
CA PRO A 215 -19.79 14.01 -37.72
C PRO A 215 -20.63 12.77 -37.35
N ILE A 216 -20.71 12.46 -36.05
CA ILE A 216 -21.60 11.41 -35.51
C ILE A 216 -23.04 11.95 -35.46
N SER A 217 -23.70 11.92 -36.62
CA SER A 217 -25.14 12.21 -36.74
C SER A 217 -25.97 11.05 -36.18
N ALA A 218 -27.09 11.38 -35.54
CA ALA A 218 -27.93 10.40 -34.83
C ALA A 218 -28.66 9.44 -35.79
N LYS A 219 -28.03 8.29 -36.08
CA LYS A 219 -28.70 7.09 -36.60
C LYS A 219 -28.37 5.87 -35.76
N GLN A 220 -29.01 5.81 -34.59
CA GLN A 220 -29.06 4.63 -33.72
C GLN A 220 -29.99 3.56 -34.33
N SER A 221 -29.73 3.17 -35.58
CA SER A 221 -30.50 2.17 -36.33
C SER A 221 -30.03 0.78 -35.94
N LEU A 222 -30.94 0.05 -35.29
CA LEU A 222 -30.86 -1.36 -34.88
C LEU A 222 -30.07 -2.27 -35.86
N VAL A 223 -28.76 -2.39 -35.66
CA VAL A 223 -28.02 -3.58 -36.08
C VAL A 223 -28.36 -4.66 -35.06
N ALA A 224 -29.31 -5.52 -35.40
CA ALA A 224 -29.67 -6.64 -34.56
C ALA A 224 -28.48 -7.62 -34.48
N VAL A 225 -27.71 -7.51 -33.39
CA VAL A 225 -26.73 -8.54 -33.03
C VAL A 225 -27.53 -9.80 -32.72
N ASN A 226 -27.55 -10.74 -33.67
CA ASN A 226 -28.20 -12.03 -33.50
C ASN A 226 -27.40 -12.85 -32.47
N ILE A 227 -27.73 -12.68 -31.19
CA ILE A 227 -27.25 -13.55 -30.11
C ILE A 227 -27.96 -14.89 -30.26
N GLN A 228 -27.47 -15.69 -31.20
CA GLN A 228 -27.72 -17.11 -31.28
C GLN A 228 -27.24 -17.71 -29.94
N ALA A 229 -28.16 -18.07 -29.05
CA ALA A 229 -27.81 -18.60 -27.75
C ALA A 229 -26.93 -19.86 -27.92
N PRO A 230 -25.75 -19.95 -27.29
CA PRO A 230 -24.90 -21.12 -27.40
C PRO A 230 -25.64 -22.33 -26.83
N SER A 231 -25.80 -23.37 -27.66
CA SER A 231 -26.47 -24.60 -27.27
C SER A 231 -25.69 -25.33 -26.18
N ILE A 232 -26.42 -26.04 -25.30
CA ILE A 232 -25.89 -26.74 -24.12
C ILE A 232 -25.23 -28.07 -24.55
N GLY A 233 -24.23 -28.00 -25.44
CA GLY A 233 -23.49 -29.15 -25.97
C GLY A 233 -22.01 -29.13 -25.61
N ASN A 234 -21.34 -28.00 -25.78
CA ASN A 234 -19.86 -27.93 -25.77
C ASN A 234 -19.24 -27.73 -24.38
N ILE A 235 -19.97 -27.99 -23.30
CA ILE A 235 -19.41 -28.00 -21.93
C ILE A 235 -18.69 -29.33 -21.65
N ALA A 236 -19.03 -30.41 -22.38
CA ALA A 236 -18.52 -31.75 -22.13
C ALA A 236 -17.03 -31.96 -22.45
N GLU A 237 -16.40 -31.13 -23.29
CA GLU A 237 -15.09 -31.44 -23.89
C GLU A 237 -13.91 -30.71 -23.23
N GLN A 238 -14.12 -29.57 -22.54
CA GLN A 238 -13.05 -28.87 -21.82
C GLN A 238 -12.90 -29.26 -20.33
N GLN A 239 -13.79 -30.08 -19.77
CA GLN A 239 -13.59 -30.65 -18.43
C GLN A 239 -12.75 -31.94 -18.42
N ALA A 240 -12.45 -32.53 -19.58
CA ALA A 240 -11.73 -33.80 -19.70
C ALA A 240 -10.27 -33.74 -19.18
N GLU A 241 -9.55 -32.64 -19.41
CA GLU A 241 -8.13 -32.51 -19.04
C GLU A 241 -7.89 -32.25 -17.54
N SER A 242 -8.90 -31.83 -16.77
CA SER A 242 -8.76 -31.55 -15.32
C SER A 242 -9.16 -32.72 -14.42
N VAL A 243 -10.07 -33.59 -14.86
CA VAL A 243 -10.55 -34.73 -14.06
C VAL A 243 -9.48 -35.83 -13.93
N HIS A 244 -8.63 -35.98 -14.95
CA HIS A 244 -7.63 -37.06 -15.01
C HIS A 244 -6.50 -36.94 -13.98
N PHE A 245 -6.37 -35.80 -13.29
CA PHE A 245 -5.39 -35.56 -12.23
C PHE A 245 -5.95 -35.73 -10.80
N ILE A 246 -7.28 -35.82 -10.65
CA ILE A 246 -7.94 -35.96 -9.34
C ILE A 246 -8.20 -37.44 -9.00
N ASN A 247 -8.54 -38.26 -10.01
CA ASN A 247 -8.73 -39.72 -9.85
C ASN A 247 -7.41 -40.52 -9.63
N ALA A 248 -6.33 -39.88 -9.19
CA ALA A 248 -5.03 -40.51 -8.92
C ALA A 248 -4.68 -40.55 -7.42
N ILE A 249 -5.53 -40.01 -6.53
CA ILE A 249 -5.26 -39.93 -5.07
C ILE A 249 -6.55 -40.23 -4.29
N GLY A 250 -6.96 -41.50 -4.24
CA GLY A 250 -8.07 -41.98 -3.42
C GLY A 250 -8.30 -43.49 -3.60
N GLU A 251 -8.61 -44.16 -2.48
CA GLU A 251 -8.95 -45.59 -2.35
C GLU A 251 -7.79 -46.60 -2.51
N ASP A 252 -7.00 -46.73 -1.44
CA ASP A 252 -6.55 -48.04 -0.90
C ASP A 252 -7.01 -48.09 0.58
N GLU A 253 -8.09 -48.81 0.88
CA GLU A 253 -8.32 -49.34 2.24
C GLU A 253 -7.49 -50.64 2.42
N ASP A 254 -7.45 -51.18 3.64
CA ASP A 254 -6.72 -52.41 4.01
C ASP A 254 -5.19 -52.40 3.83
N ASN A 255 -4.48 -51.67 4.69
CA ASN A 255 -3.15 -52.11 5.15
C ASN A 255 -2.86 -51.75 6.61
N GLU A 256 -2.32 -52.70 7.38
CA GLU A 256 -2.01 -52.55 8.80
C GLU A 256 -0.79 -51.65 9.01
N MET A 257 -0.99 -50.44 9.55
CA MET A 257 0.13 -49.53 9.84
C MET A 257 0.89 -49.95 11.11
N VAL A 258 1.82 -50.89 10.93
CA VAL A 258 2.78 -51.33 11.96
C VAL A 258 3.54 -50.13 12.52
N VAL A 259 3.37 -49.86 13.82
CA VAL A 259 3.97 -48.70 14.53
C VAL A 259 5.50 -48.83 14.59
N PRO A 260 6.29 -47.94 13.93
CA PRO A 260 7.74 -48.01 13.99
C PRO A 260 8.26 -47.49 15.35
N GLN A 261 8.90 -48.37 16.11
CA GLN A 261 9.27 -48.17 17.53
C GLN A 261 10.50 -47.25 17.74
N ILE A 262 10.49 -46.03 17.18
CA ILE A 262 11.67 -45.14 17.11
C ILE A 262 11.47 -43.80 17.84
N LEU A 263 10.23 -43.28 17.94
CA LEU A 263 9.96 -41.91 18.38
C LEU A 263 9.75 -41.73 19.91
N LEU A 264 10.55 -42.42 20.72
CA LEU A 264 10.44 -42.41 22.19
C LEU A 264 11.63 -41.74 22.92
N ASN A 265 12.57 -41.14 22.19
CA ASN A 265 13.82 -40.57 22.76
C ASN A 265 14.00 -39.05 22.62
N GLU A 266 13.10 -38.32 21.93
CA GLU A 266 13.19 -36.85 21.79
C GLU A 266 12.40 -36.08 22.86
N ILE A 267 11.49 -36.74 23.59
CA ILE A 267 10.57 -36.09 24.56
C ILE A 267 11.33 -35.42 25.72
N THR A 268 12.57 -35.83 26.00
CA THR A 268 13.44 -35.31 27.05
C THR A 268 14.08 -33.94 26.76
N LEU A 269 14.01 -33.41 25.54
CA LEU A 269 14.79 -32.23 25.13
C LEU A 269 14.16 -30.85 25.49
N THR A 270 12.91 -30.81 25.93
CA THR A 270 12.14 -29.54 26.02
C THR A 270 12.13 -28.86 27.41
N THR A 271 12.70 -29.48 28.45
CA THR A 271 12.69 -28.88 29.81
C THR A 271 13.50 -27.59 29.90
N GLU A 272 14.65 -27.51 29.21
CA GLU A 272 15.48 -26.30 29.21
C GLU A 272 14.86 -25.18 28.37
N GLU A 273 14.15 -25.52 27.29
CA GLU A 273 13.40 -24.56 26.49
C GLU A 273 12.16 -24.03 27.21
N ALA A 274 11.46 -24.89 27.96
CA ALA A 274 10.36 -24.49 28.84
C ALA A 274 10.84 -23.58 30.00
N GLU A 275 12.04 -23.79 30.53
CA GLU A 275 12.73 -22.86 31.42
C GLU A 275 13.04 -21.52 30.72
N ARG A 276 13.63 -21.56 29.51
CA ARG A 276 13.93 -20.36 28.69
C ARG A 276 12.66 -19.54 28.38
N PHE A 277 11.54 -20.20 28.12
CA PHE A 277 10.23 -19.58 27.90
C PHE A 277 9.66 -18.97 29.20
N LYS A 278 9.74 -19.69 30.33
CA LYS A 278 9.34 -19.17 31.66
C LYS A 278 10.17 -17.99 32.14
N ARG A 279 11.44 -17.88 31.73
CA ARG A 279 12.29 -16.72 32.03
C ARG A 279 11.82 -15.47 31.27
N ARG A 280 11.52 -15.56 29.97
CA ARG A 280 10.96 -14.45 29.19
C ARG A 280 9.63 -13.94 29.77
N ILE A 281 8.71 -14.84 30.14
CA ILE A 281 7.45 -14.46 30.80
C ILE A 281 7.69 -13.71 32.14
N ARG A 282 8.78 -14.03 32.85
CA ARG A 282 9.16 -13.33 34.09
C ARG A 282 9.78 -11.96 33.81
N GLU A 283 10.53 -11.82 32.72
CA GLU A 283 11.08 -10.54 32.26
C GLU A 283 9.95 -9.61 31.77
N ASP A 284 9.02 -10.10 30.95
CA ASP A 284 7.80 -9.38 30.54
C ASP A 284 6.96 -8.92 31.75
N SER A 285 6.86 -9.76 32.80
CA SER A 285 6.10 -9.43 34.02
C SER A 285 6.71 -8.32 34.88
N MET A 286 7.92 -7.84 34.56
CA MET A 286 8.62 -6.80 35.32
C MET A 286 8.30 -5.37 34.81
N CYS A 287 7.45 -5.25 33.79
CA CYS A 287 6.96 -4.00 33.21
C CYS A 287 5.44 -3.78 33.43
N LEU A 288 4.87 -4.40 34.48
CA LEU A 288 3.48 -4.25 34.93
C LEU A 288 3.36 -3.26 36.10
#